data_AF-A0A3M1Z9R2-F1
#
_entry.id   AF-A0A3M1Z9R2-F1
#
_cell.length_a   1.000
_cell.length_b   1.000
_cell.length_c   1.000
_cell.angle_alpha   90.00
_cell.angle_beta   90.00
_cell.angle_gamma   90.00
#
_symmetry.space_group_name_H-M   'P 1'
#
loop_
_entity.id
_entity.type
_entity.pdbx_description
1 polymer ?
#
loop_
_entity_poly.entity_id
_entity_poly.type
_entity_poly.pdbx_seq_one_letter_code
_entity_poly.pdbx_strand_id
1 'polypeptide(L)'
;MWRCFCSLEEGALMPTVNDFVFREPAEKSREIARRDMQSISPSYTRSYGFTVSHGRGAKVWDVDGNSYIDFASGIAVLSTGYSHPRIVKAIQEQAEKYIHIGGTDFFSPEPVELAEKLQRLTPIKGAQPQDKRVYFGNSGAEAVESALKLARYATGRPYVIGFYGAFHGRTMGALSVTASKAIQRANYPYIPGGVEHVHYPNRQQPSPFGDPITYIKDVILKKKMPADEVAAIIVEPIQGEGGYIVPP
;
A
#
# COMPACT_ATOMS: atom_id res chain seq x y z
N MET A 1 6.29 -13.14 18.75
CA MET A 1 7.63 -12.69 19.22
C MET A 1 8.47 -12.39 17.99
N TRP A 2 8.40 -11.17 17.45
CA TRP A 2 9.14 -10.77 16.25
C TRP A 2 10.59 -10.47 16.64
N ARG A 3 11.52 -11.37 16.30
CA ARG A 3 12.96 -11.09 16.42
C ARG A 3 13.39 -10.30 15.20
N CYS A 4 13.76 -9.03 15.42
CA CYS A 4 14.39 -8.17 14.41
C CYS A 4 15.78 -8.75 14.08
N PHE A 5 15.93 -9.38 12.91
CA PHE A 5 17.22 -9.83 12.40
C PHE A 5 17.98 -8.66 11.76
N CYS A 6 18.48 -7.75 12.60
CA CYS A 6 19.63 -6.94 12.24
C CYS A 6 20.85 -7.64 12.83
N SER A 7 21.57 -8.44 12.03
CA SER A 7 22.94 -8.82 12.36
C SER A 7 23.80 -7.56 12.26
N LEU A 8 23.93 -6.86 13.37
CA LEU A 8 24.95 -5.82 13.53
C LEU A 8 26.29 -6.54 13.55
N GLU A 9 27.15 -6.26 12.58
CA GLU A 9 28.57 -6.64 12.67
C GLU A 9 29.13 -6.07 13.99
N GLU A 10 29.75 -6.93 14.78
CA GLU A 10 30.41 -6.57 16.04
C GLU A 10 31.49 -5.50 15.75
N GLY A 11 31.29 -4.27 16.26
CA GLY A 11 32.31 -3.23 16.26
C GLY A 11 31.89 -1.83 15.79
N ALA A 12 30.70 -1.65 15.21
CA ALA A 12 30.23 -0.31 14.85
C ALA A 12 29.61 0.40 16.08
N LEU A 13 30.35 1.33 16.69
CA LEU A 13 29.84 2.27 17.69
C LEU A 13 28.51 2.88 17.20
N MET A 14 27.42 2.65 17.93
CA MET A 14 26.16 3.36 17.68
C MET A 14 26.40 4.86 17.90
N PRO A 15 26.10 5.74 16.92
CA PRO A 15 26.17 7.18 17.14
C PRO A 15 25.21 7.55 18.26
N THR A 16 25.70 8.31 19.24
CA THR A 16 24.93 8.78 20.39
C THR A 16 23.73 9.62 19.95
N VAL A 17 22.63 9.54 20.71
CA VAL A 17 21.30 10.10 20.39
C VAL A 17 21.25 11.65 20.55
N ASN A 18 22.38 12.32 20.70
CA ASN A 18 22.43 13.73 21.14
C ASN A 18 22.51 14.80 20.03
N ASP A 19 22.48 14.44 18.75
CA ASP A 19 22.65 15.41 17.65
C ASP A 19 21.34 15.83 16.93
N PHE A 20 20.17 15.53 17.49
CA PHE A 20 18.89 15.84 16.85
C PHE A 20 18.45 17.29 17.09
N VAL A 21 18.90 18.19 16.21
CA VAL A 21 18.35 19.55 16.10
C VAL A 21 17.39 19.57 14.92
N PHE A 22 16.13 20.00 15.13
CA PHE A 22 15.23 20.32 14.03
C PHE A 22 15.85 21.47 13.23
N ARG A 23 16.21 21.19 11.97
CA ARG A 23 16.83 22.18 11.08
C ARG A 23 15.86 22.48 9.96
N GLU A 24 15.59 23.77 9.77
CA GLU A 24 14.94 24.24 8.55
C GLU A 24 15.72 23.74 7.33
N PRO A 25 15.05 23.32 6.24
CA PRO A 25 15.72 22.87 5.03
C PRO A 25 16.74 23.90 4.57
N ALA A 26 17.99 23.49 4.41
CA ALA A 26 19.07 24.39 4.02
C ALA A 26 18.98 24.76 2.53
N GLU A 27 19.91 25.60 2.06
CA GLU A 27 19.83 26.27 0.76
C GLU A 27 19.64 25.32 -0.42
N LYS A 28 20.36 24.18 -0.45
CA LYS A 28 20.26 23.24 -1.57
C LYS A 28 18.88 22.55 -1.61
N SER A 29 18.37 22.14 -0.44
CA SER A 29 17.00 21.59 -0.36
C SER A 29 15.96 22.59 -0.86
N ARG A 30 16.05 23.85 -0.45
CA ARG A 30 15.11 24.91 -0.90
C ARG A 30 15.17 25.17 -2.40
N GLU A 31 16.37 25.19 -2.98
CA GLU A 31 16.54 25.40 -4.42
C GLU A 31 15.96 24.22 -5.24
N ILE A 32 16.18 22.98 -4.81
CA ILE A 32 15.58 21.81 -5.46
C ILE A 32 14.06 21.84 -5.33
N ALA A 33 13.52 22.15 -4.14
CA ALA A 33 12.08 22.27 -3.92
C ALA A 33 11.46 23.36 -4.81
N ARG A 34 12.14 24.51 -4.99
CA ARG A 34 11.70 25.56 -5.91
C ARG A 34 11.63 25.06 -7.37
N ARG A 35 12.64 24.31 -7.81
CA ARG A 35 12.66 23.70 -9.16
C ARG A 35 11.57 22.64 -9.33
N ASP A 36 11.34 21.81 -8.31
CA ASP A 36 10.24 20.81 -8.28
C ASP A 36 8.89 21.50 -8.47
N MET A 37 8.60 22.55 -7.69
CA MET A 37 7.33 23.32 -7.80
C MET A 37 7.14 23.99 -9.17
N GLN A 38 8.21 24.25 -9.92
CA GLN A 38 8.13 24.80 -11.28
C GLN A 38 7.99 23.72 -12.36
N SER A 39 8.45 22.50 -12.09
CA SER A 39 8.62 21.46 -13.11
C SER A 39 7.66 20.30 -12.97
N ILE A 40 7.13 20.03 -11.77
CA ILE A 40 6.29 18.88 -11.47
C ILE A 40 4.87 19.33 -11.19
N SER A 41 3.89 18.55 -11.67
CA SER A 41 2.48 18.80 -11.39
C SER A 41 2.22 18.89 -9.88
N PRO A 42 1.43 19.88 -9.42
CA PRO A 42 1.07 20.01 -8.00
C PRO A 42 0.19 18.85 -7.47
N SER A 43 -0.28 17.95 -8.35
CA SER A 43 -0.93 16.70 -7.95
C SER A 43 -0.01 15.74 -7.20
N TYR A 44 1.32 15.87 -7.39
CA TYR A 44 2.31 15.21 -6.58
C TYR A 44 2.55 16.01 -5.30
N THR A 45 1.83 15.69 -4.23
CA THR A 45 1.95 16.41 -2.97
C THR A 45 3.34 16.20 -2.35
N ARG A 46 3.90 17.29 -1.80
CA ARG A 46 5.14 17.30 -1.01
C ARG A 46 4.81 17.92 0.34
N SER A 47 4.94 17.15 1.41
CA SER A 47 4.62 17.61 2.78
C SER A 47 5.86 18.03 3.58
N TYR A 48 7.06 17.70 3.09
CA TYR A 48 8.33 17.95 3.77
C TYR A 48 9.25 18.75 2.87
N GLY A 49 9.91 19.77 3.42
CA GLY A 49 10.73 20.72 2.65
C GLY A 49 12.19 20.32 2.44
N PHE A 50 12.64 19.19 3.01
CA PHE A 50 14.00 18.69 2.78
C PHE A 50 14.04 17.78 1.55
N THR A 51 15.19 17.69 0.88
CA THR A 51 15.35 16.86 -0.31
C THR A 51 16.33 15.73 -0.07
N VAL A 52 15.91 14.50 -0.34
CA VAL A 52 16.65 13.28 0.00
C VAL A 52 17.90 13.14 -0.88
N SER A 53 19.05 12.82 -0.26
CA SER A 53 20.28 12.43 -0.94
C SER A 53 20.48 10.91 -0.96
N HIS A 54 20.44 10.28 0.22
CA HIS A 54 20.56 8.83 0.38
C HIS A 54 19.91 8.34 1.68
N GLY A 55 19.78 7.02 1.84
CA GLY A 55 19.30 6.40 3.08
C GLY A 55 19.99 5.07 3.37
N ARG A 56 20.01 4.68 4.65
CA ARG A 56 20.58 3.42 5.15
C ARG A 56 19.88 3.03 6.44
N GLY A 57 19.39 1.80 6.51
CA GLY A 57 18.59 1.34 7.65
C GLY A 57 17.36 2.25 7.83
N ALA A 58 17.17 2.76 9.04
CA ALA A 58 16.11 3.70 9.40
C ALA A 58 16.53 5.18 9.32
N LYS A 59 17.68 5.49 8.72
CA LYS A 59 18.15 6.88 8.55
C LYS A 59 18.06 7.32 7.09
N VAL A 60 17.68 8.57 6.91
CA VAL A 60 17.69 9.29 5.63
C VAL A 60 18.49 10.56 5.77
N TRP A 61 19.23 10.92 4.73
CA TRP A 61 20.01 12.14 4.68
C TRP A 61 19.46 13.06 3.60
N ASP A 62 19.50 14.36 3.85
CA ASP A 62 19.22 15.35 2.81
C ASP A 62 20.47 15.71 1.99
N VAL A 63 20.29 16.49 0.93
CA VAL A 63 21.38 17.00 0.07
C VAL A 63 22.31 18.00 0.76
N ASP A 64 21.89 18.51 1.91
CA ASP A 64 22.66 19.43 2.75
C ASP A 64 23.49 18.68 3.81
N GLY A 65 23.34 17.35 3.90
CA GLY A 65 24.09 16.46 4.79
C GLY A 65 23.44 16.25 6.15
N ASN A 66 22.24 16.80 6.41
CA ASN A 66 21.53 16.54 7.66
C ASN A 66 20.94 15.12 7.64
N SER A 67 20.96 14.45 8.80
CA SER A 67 20.41 13.10 8.96
C SER A 67 19.13 13.10 9.78
N TYR A 68 18.15 12.31 9.37
CA TYR A 68 16.85 12.15 10.00
C TYR A 68 16.60 10.67 10.30
N ILE A 69 15.92 10.38 11.41
CA ILE A 69 15.33 9.05 11.64
C ILE A 69 13.99 9.00 10.91
N ASP A 70 13.81 8.01 10.05
CA ASP A 70 12.58 7.81 9.29
C ASP A 70 11.61 6.91 10.06
N PHE A 71 10.49 7.48 10.47
CA PHE A 71 9.35 6.77 11.07
C PHE A 71 8.22 6.51 10.06
N ALA A 72 8.37 6.95 8.81
CA ALA A 72 7.37 6.76 7.75
C ALA A 72 7.68 5.53 6.88
N SER A 73 8.95 5.17 6.70
CA SER A 73 9.39 4.05 5.86
C SER A 73 8.84 4.12 4.43
N GLY A 74 8.76 5.33 3.87
CA GLY A 74 8.18 5.56 2.54
C GLY A 74 6.73 5.08 2.43
N ILE A 75 5.91 5.32 3.47
CA ILE A 75 4.54 4.81 3.58
C ILE A 75 4.56 3.26 3.61
N ALA A 76 5.27 2.71 4.60
CA ALA A 76 5.42 1.28 4.86
C ALA A 76 6.11 0.43 3.77
N VAL A 77 6.60 1.04 2.69
CA VAL A 77 7.29 0.33 1.58
C VAL A 77 8.69 -0.15 2.00
N LEU A 78 9.45 0.69 2.70
CA LEU A 78 10.87 0.48 2.99
C LEU A 78 11.09 -0.37 4.27
N SER A 79 10.34 -1.46 4.41
CA SER A 79 10.43 -2.33 5.61
C SER A 79 11.81 -2.98 5.79
N THR A 80 12.61 -3.07 4.73
CA THR A 80 14.01 -3.55 4.76
C THR A 80 15.04 -2.43 4.81
N GLY A 81 14.61 -1.18 4.94
CA GLY A 81 15.43 0.03 4.83
C GLY A 81 15.65 0.50 3.38
N TYR A 82 16.21 1.71 3.24
CA TYR A 82 16.35 2.43 1.96
C TYR A 82 17.20 1.72 0.89
N SER A 83 18.31 1.09 1.29
CA SER A 83 19.29 0.47 0.36
C SER A 83 19.86 -0.83 0.93
N HIS A 84 19.01 -1.82 1.17
CA HIS A 84 19.44 -3.10 1.73
C HIS A 84 20.45 -3.79 0.79
N PRO A 85 21.69 -4.15 1.23
CA PRO A 85 22.75 -4.63 0.33
C PRO A 85 22.36 -5.82 -0.54
N ARG A 86 21.61 -6.78 0.01
CA ARG A 86 21.10 -7.94 -0.77
C ARG A 86 20.12 -7.56 -1.87
N ILE A 87 19.29 -6.53 -1.66
CA ILE A 87 18.30 -6.07 -2.65
C ILE A 87 19.03 -5.31 -3.76
N VAL A 88 19.92 -4.39 -3.40
CA VAL A 88 20.74 -3.63 -4.36
C VAL A 88 21.52 -4.57 -5.27
N LYS A 89 22.22 -5.56 -4.69
CA LYS A 89 22.97 -6.54 -5.46
C LYS A 89 22.09 -7.35 -6.42
N ALA A 90 20.92 -7.83 -5.97
CA ALA A 90 20.00 -8.58 -6.82
C ALA A 90 19.46 -7.73 -7.99
N ILE A 91 19.20 -6.44 -7.78
CA ILE A 91 18.78 -5.52 -8.85
C ILE A 91 19.92 -5.33 -9.87
N GLN A 92 21.15 -5.10 -9.40
CA GLN A 92 22.32 -4.92 -10.27
C GLN A 92 22.55 -6.15 -11.15
N GLU A 93 22.58 -7.34 -10.54
CA GLU A 93 22.78 -8.62 -11.25
C GLU A 93 21.67 -8.91 -12.27
N GLN A 94 20.42 -8.56 -11.97
CA GLN A 94 19.32 -8.75 -12.93
C GLN A 94 19.38 -7.74 -14.07
N ALA A 95 19.67 -6.47 -13.77
CA ALA A 95 19.70 -5.40 -14.77
C ALA A 95 20.79 -5.63 -15.84
N GLU A 96 21.89 -6.30 -15.50
CA GLU A 96 22.93 -6.72 -16.46
C GLU A 96 22.44 -7.78 -17.46
N LYS A 97 21.44 -8.59 -17.10
CA LYS A 97 20.86 -9.60 -17.99
C LYS A 97 19.79 -8.99 -18.90
N TYR A 98 18.77 -8.38 -18.27
CA TYR A 98 17.70 -7.63 -18.94
C TYR A 98 16.85 -6.92 -17.89
N ILE A 99 16.32 -5.74 -18.27
CA ILE A 99 15.42 -4.95 -17.42
C ILE A 99 13.93 -5.28 -17.64
N HIS A 100 13.57 -5.76 -18.83
CA HIS A 100 12.20 -6.09 -19.20
C HIS A 100 12.17 -6.99 -20.43
N ILE A 101 11.28 -7.98 -20.45
CA ILE A 101 11.08 -8.89 -21.59
C ILE A 101 9.60 -9.16 -21.86
N GLY A 102 8.65 -8.37 -21.35
CA GLY A 102 7.22 -8.59 -21.57
C GLY A 102 6.70 -9.91 -20.97
N GLY A 103 6.42 -9.92 -19.67
CA GLY A 103 6.04 -11.15 -18.93
C GLY A 103 4.73 -11.84 -19.36
N THR A 104 3.97 -11.23 -20.29
CA THR A 104 2.82 -11.86 -20.96
C THR A 104 3.21 -12.71 -22.16
N ASP A 105 4.37 -12.40 -22.76
CA ASP A 105 4.79 -12.92 -24.06
C ASP A 105 5.92 -13.94 -23.89
N PHE A 106 6.74 -13.79 -22.84
CA PHE A 106 7.90 -14.65 -22.58
C PHE A 106 7.86 -15.23 -21.17
N PHE A 107 8.35 -16.46 -21.05
CA PHE A 107 8.60 -17.09 -19.75
C PHE A 107 9.91 -16.56 -19.15
N SER A 108 9.89 -16.31 -17.84
CA SER A 108 11.08 -16.00 -17.07
C SER A 108 10.97 -16.67 -15.68
N PRO A 109 12.10 -17.15 -15.11
CA PRO A 109 12.07 -17.89 -13.86
C PRO A 109 11.73 -17.02 -12.64
N GLU A 110 12.10 -15.74 -12.65
CA GLU A 110 12.03 -14.86 -11.48
C GLU A 110 10.57 -14.63 -10.99
N PRO A 111 9.58 -14.36 -11.87
CA PRO A 111 8.17 -14.29 -11.47
C PRO A 111 7.61 -15.62 -10.95
N VAL A 112 8.09 -16.76 -11.46
CA VAL A 112 7.65 -18.09 -11.02
C VAL A 112 8.10 -18.33 -9.57
N GLU A 113 9.39 -18.12 -9.29
CA GLU A 113 9.94 -18.26 -7.93
C GLU A 113 9.24 -17.34 -6.92
N LEU A 114 8.94 -16.09 -7.34
CA LEU A 114 8.19 -15.14 -6.52
C LEU A 114 6.75 -15.62 -6.28
N ALA A 115 6.07 -16.11 -7.32
CA ALA A 115 4.70 -16.60 -7.22
C ALA A 115 4.61 -17.79 -6.26
N GLU A 116 5.53 -18.75 -6.37
CA GLU A 116 5.60 -19.90 -5.46
C GLU A 116 5.84 -19.48 -4.01
N LYS A 117 6.70 -18.49 -3.79
CA LYS A 117 6.93 -17.94 -2.46
C LYS A 117 5.66 -17.30 -1.89
N LEU A 118 4.93 -16.53 -2.70
CA LEU A 118 3.67 -15.91 -2.29
C LEU A 118 2.59 -16.96 -2.00
N GLN A 119 2.43 -17.99 -2.85
CA GLN A 119 1.50 -19.10 -2.62
C GLN A 119 1.69 -19.78 -1.26
N ARG A 120 2.95 -19.96 -0.84
CA ARG A 120 3.29 -20.52 0.48
C ARG A 120 2.94 -19.58 1.64
N LEU A 121 3.14 -18.27 1.46
CA LEU A 121 2.97 -17.26 2.53
C LEU A 121 1.53 -16.77 2.69
N THR A 122 0.72 -16.72 1.62
CA THR A 122 -0.61 -16.12 1.67
C THR A 122 -1.62 -17.02 2.42
N PRO A 123 -2.26 -16.54 3.50
CA PRO A 123 -3.13 -17.35 4.35
C PRO A 123 -4.57 -17.44 3.81
N ILE A 124 -4.80 -18.25 2.78
CA ILE A 124 -6.16 -18.56 2.29
C ILE A 124 -6.67 -19.83 2.97
N LYS A 125 -7.70 -19.69 3.83
CA LYS A 125 -8.29 -20.81 4.58
C LYS A 125 -8.83 -21.87 3.62
N GLY A 126 -8.42 -23.12 3.82
CA GLY A 126 -8.89 -24.27 3.03
C GLY A 126 -8.17 -24.47 1.69
N ALA A 127 -7.19 -23.63 1.34
CA ALA A 127 -6.41 -23.76 0.11
C ALA A 127 -4.94 -24.10 0.41
N GLN A 128 -4.40 -25.11 -0.27
CA GLN A 128 -2.98 -25.44 -0.27
C GLN A 128 -2.21 -24.50 -1.22
N PRO A 129 -0.87 -24.40 -1.12
CA PRO A 129 -0.08 -23.53 -2.00
C PRO A 129 -0.36 -23.77 -3.50
N GLN A 130 -0.49 -25.02 -3.93
CA GLN A 130 -0.77 -25.39 -5.32
C GLN A 130 -2.17 -24.99 -5.82
N ASP A 131 -3.10 -24.68 -4.92
CA ASP A 131 -4.45 -24.22 -5.27
C ASP A 131 -4.50 -22.71 -5.53
N LYS A 132 -3.41 -22.00 -5.20
CA LYS A 132 -3.32 -20.54 -5.29
C LYS A 132 -2.62 -20.14 -6.59
N ARG A 133 -3.03 -19.03 -7.17
CA ARG A 133 -2.38 -18.41 -8.34
C ARG A 133 -2.13 -16.94 -8.06
N VAL A 134 -1.08 -16.39 -8.66
CA VAL A 134 -0.64 -15.02 -8.44
C VAL A 134 -0.73 -14.26 -9.74
N TYR A 135 -1.29 -13.05 -9.68
CA TYR A 135 -1.22 -12.06 -10.74
C TYR A 135 -0.32 -10.91 -10.26
N PHE A 136 0.61 -10.48 -11.11
CA PHE A 136 1.52 -9.38 -10.80
C PHE A 136 1.05 -8.09 -11.47
N GLY A 137 1.06 -7.00 -10.70
CA GLY A 137 0.96 -5.62 -11.18
C GLY A 137 2.11 -4.80 -10.61
N ASN A 138 2.14 -3.50 -10.90
CA ASN A 138 3.22 -2.61 -10.45
C ASN A 138 2.84 -1.84 -9.18
N SER A 139 1.55 -1.58 -8.99
CA SER A 139 1.01 -0.77 -7.91
C SER A 139 -0.05 -1.52 -7.09
N GLY A 140 -0.26 -1.08 -5.85
CA GLY A 140 -1.36 -1.57 -5.03
C GLY A 140 -2.74 -1.32 -5.67
N ALA A 141 -2.88 -0.21 -6.40
CA ALA A 141 -4.11 0.10 -7.13
C ALA A 141 -4.40 -0.92 -8.25
N GLU A 142 -3.40 -1.30 -9.05
CA GLU A 142 -3.56 -2.37 -10.06
C GLU A 142 -3.89 -3.72 -9.44
N ALA A 143 -3.31 -4.03 -8.27
CA ALA A 143 -3.66 -5.24 -7.54
C ALA A 143 -5.14 -5.24 -7.12
N VAL A 144 -5.65 -4.11 -6.62
CA VAL A 144 -7.08 -3.94 -6.28
C VAL A 144 -7.95 -4.03 -7.53
N GLU A 145 -7.63 -3.31 -8.60
CA GLU A 145 -8.37 -3.36 -9.88
C GLU A 145 -8.48 -4.81 -10.39
N SER A 146 -7.38 -5.55 -10.33
CA SER A 146 -7.32 -6.94 -10.77
C SER A 146 -8.14 -7.86 -9.87
N ALA A 147 -8.12 -7.64 -8.55
CA ALA A 147 -8.96 -8.37 -7.60
C ALA A 147 -10.46 -8.11 -7.84
N LEU A 148 -10.84 -6.84 -8.08
CA LEU A 148 -12.23 -6.47 -8.40
C LEU A 148 -12.69 -7.12 -9.71
N LYS A 149 -11.84 -7.11 -10.75
CA LYS A 149 -12.12 -7.78 -12.02
C LYS A 149 -12.25 -9.29 -11.85
N LEU A 150 -11.33 -9.93 -11.11
CA LEU A 150 -11.36 -11.36 -10.85
C LEU A 150 -12.64 -11.77 -10.11
N ALA A 151 -13.01 -11.04 -9.06
CA ALA A 151 -14.23 -11.32 -8.31
C ALA A 151 -15.47 -11.26 -9.21
N ARG A 152 -15.64 -10.15 -9.94
CA ARG A 152 -16.78 -9.97 -10.85
C ARG A 152 -16.81 -11.03 -11.96
N TYR A 153 -15.65 -11.34 -12.55
CA TYR A 153 -15.53 -12.35 -13.60
C TYR A 153 -15.88 -13.75 -13.09
N ALA A 154 -15.31 -14.15 -11.96
CA ALA A 154 -15.49 -15.48 -11.40
C ALA A 154 -16.93 -15.74 -10.91
N THR A 155 -17.60 -14.72 -10.37
CA THR A 155 -18.95 -14.87 -9.83
C THR A 155 -20.06 -14.48 -10.83
N GLY A 156 -19.75 -13.68 -11.84
CA GLY A 156 -20.75 -13.07 -12.73
C GLY A 156 -21.61 -11.99 -12.06
N ARG A 157 -21.14 -11.44 -10.93
CA ARG A 157 -21.93 -10.56 -10.04
C ARG A 157 -21.43 -9.11 -10.09
N PRO A 158 -22.29 -8.10 -10.03
CA PRO A 158 -21.87 -6.71 -10.21
C PRO A 158 -21.36 -6.03 -8.93
N TYR A 159 -21.90 -6.38 -7.77
CA TYR A 159 -21.74 -5.59 -6.55
C TYR A 159 -20.50 -5.94 -5.74
N VAL A 160 -19.91 -4.92 -5.11
CA VAL A 160 -18.81 -5.03 -4.16
C VAL A 160 -19.16 -4.23 -2.90
N ILE A 161 -18.88 -4.79 -1.74
CA ILE A 161 -19.01 -4.08 -0.45
C ILE A 161 -17.61 -3.62 -0.01
N GLY A 162 -17.46 -2.31 0.18
CA GLY A 162 -16.28 -1.69 0.79
C GLY A 162 -16.63 -1.06 2.15
N PHE A 163 -15.64 -0.48 2.83
CA PHE A 163 -15.83 0.09 4.16
C PHE A 163 -15.48 1.57 4.20
N TYR A 164 -16.24 2.36 4.96
CA TYR A 164 -15.83 3.72 5.35
C TYR A 164 -14.49 3.66 6.09
N GLY A 165 -13.62 4.63 5.84
CA GLY A 165 -12.23 4.62 6.34
C GLY A 165 -11.25 3.92 5.40
N ALA A 166 -11.69 3.10 4.43
CA ALA A 166 -10.81 2.32 3.59
C ALA A 166 -10.07 3.15 2.54
N PHE A 167 -8.83 2.77 2.21
CA PHE A 167 -8.08 3.33 1.09
C PHE A 167 -7.46 2.22 0.26
N HIS A 168 -7.87 2.15 -1.01
CA HIS A 168 -7.49 1.07 -1.91
C HIS A 168 -6.78 1.55 -3.19
N GLY A 169 -6.69 2.87 -3.39
CA GLY A 169 -5.93 3.45 -4.49
C GLY A 169 -6.64 4.63 -5.14
N ARG A 170 -6.04 5.14 -6.23
CA ARG A 170 -6.51 6.35 -6.93
C ARG A 170 -6.84 6.13 -8.39
N THR A 171 -6.70 4.91 -8.92
CA THR A 171 -7.30 4.53 -10.23
C THR A 171 -8.81 4.45 -10.08
N MET A 172 -9.60 4.64 -11.14
CA MET A 172 -11.06 4.81 -11.01
C MET A 172 -11.77 3.63 -10.32
N GLY A 173 -11.36 2.38 -10.55
CA GLY A 173 -11.93 1.21 -9.87
C GLY A 173 -11.45 1.11 -8.42
N ALA A 174 -10.16 1.27 -8.15
CA ALA A 174 -9.65 1.28 -6.77
C ALA A 174 -10.20 2.47 -5.93
N LEU A 175 -10.42 3.62 -6.58
CA LEU A 175 -11.05 4.80 -6.00
C LEU A 175 -12.52 4.54 -5.68
N SER A 176 -13.20 3.68 -6.46
CA SER A 176 -14.61 3.33 -6.23
C SER A 176 -14.85 2.65 -4.90
N VAL A 177 -13.86 1.91 -4.39
CA VAL A 177 -13.88 1.25 -3.08
C VAL A 177 -13.10 2.01 -2.01
N THR A 178 -12.56 3.19 -2.33
CA THR A 178 -11.89 4.07 -1.36
C THR A 178 -12.91 5.00 -0.69
N ALA A 179 -12.87 5.08 0.63
CA ALA A 179 -13.72 5.96 1.44
C ALA A 179 -13.03 6.47 2.73
N SER A 180 -11.71 6.63 2.69
CA SER A 180 -10.94 7.16 3.82
C SER A 180 -11.19 8.64 4.07
N LYS A 181 -11.23 9.46 3.01
CA LYS A 181 -11.48 10.91 3.07
C LYS A 181 -12.22 11.38 1.83
N ALA A 182 -13.15 12.33 1.99
CA ALA A 182 -13.93 12.88 0.87
C ALA A 182 -13.05 13.47 -0.24
N ILE A 183 -11.92 14.09 0.11
CA ILE A 183 -10.99 14.70 -0.84
C ILE A 183 -10.42 13.71 -1.87
N GLN A 184 -10.31 12.42 -1.53
CA GLN A 184 -9.79 11.42 -2.48
C GLN A 184 -10.72 11.28 -3.70
N ARG A 185 -12.03 11.48 -3.50
CA ARG A 185 -13.08 11.34 -4.52
C ARG A 185 -13.59 12.68 -5.06
N ALA A 186 -13.20 13.78 -4.43
CA ALA A 186 -13.60 15.12 -4.85
C ALA A 186 -13.18 15.35 -6.30
N ASN A 187 -14.05 15.99 -7.09
CA ASN A 187 -13.83 16.31 -8.50
C ASN A 187 -13.75 15.09 -9.46
N TYR A 188 -14.09 13.89 -9.00
CA TYR A 188 -14.26 12.70 -9.84
C TYR A 188 -15.73 12.27 -9.90
N PRO A 189 -16.58 12.96 -10.70
CA PRO A 189 -18.03 12.74 -10.68
C PRO A 189 -18.45 11.35 -11.20
N TYR A 190 -17.64 10.72 -12.04
CA TYR A 190 -17.94 9.43 -12.68
C TYR A 190 -17.06 8.31 -12.12
N ILE A 191 -17.35 7.88 -10.90
CA ILE A 191 -16.71 6.70 -10.30
C ILE A 191 -17.52 5.46 -10.70
N PRO A 192 -16.88 4.34 -11.13
CA PRO A 192 -17.56 3.10 -11.45
C PRO A 192 -18.55 2.69 -10.35
N GLY A 193 -19.80 2.42 -10.76
CA GLY A 193 -20.86 2.01 -9.85
C GLY A 193 -20.71 0.58 -9.34
N GLY A 194 -21.72 0.15 -8.57
CA GLY A 194 -21.77 -1.20 -8.01
C GLY A 194 -20.91 -1.38 -6.77
N VAL A 195 -20.60 -0.30 -6.05
CA VAL A 195 -19.92 -0.33 -4.75
C VAL A 195 -20.81 0.27 -3.68
N GLU A 196 -20.99 -0.47 -2.59
CA GLU A 196 -21.66 0.00 -1.37
C GLU A 196 -20.66 0.10 -0.23
N HIS A 197 -20.64 1.22 0.48
CA HIS A 197 -19.79 1.39 1.66
C HIS A 197 -20.58 1.17 2.94
N VAL A 198 -20.03 0.36 3.84
CA VAL A 198 -20.58 0.13 5.17
C VAL A 198 -19.59 0.58 6.24
N HIS A 199 -20.04 0.71 7.49
CA HIS A 199 -19.13 1.08 8.57
C HIS A 199 -18.11 -0.01 8.86
N TYR A 200 -16.84 0.37 8.99
CA TYR A 200 -15.81 -0.52 9.51
C TYR A 200 -16.04 -0.79 11.00
N PRO A 201 -15.78 -2.00 11.51
CA PRO A 201 -15.86 -2.27 12.94
C PRO A 201 -14.72 -1.52 13.67
N ASN A 202 -15.08 -0.40 14.29
CA ASN A 202 -14.16 0.48 15.01
C ASN A 202 -14.63 0.64 16.46
N ARG A 203 -13.80 0.23 17.43
CA ARG A 203 -14.10 0.35 18.86
C ARG A 203 -14.20 1.81 19.33
N GLN A 204 -13.38 2.70 18.76
CA GLN A 204 -13.32 4.11 19.16
C GLN A 204 -14.45 4.93 18.54
N GLN A 205 -14.91 4.53 17.35
CA GLN A 205 -16.04 5.14 16.66
C GLN A 205 -17.01 4.06 16.17
N PRO A 206 -17.83 3.49 17.08
CA PRO A 206 -18.79 2.46 16.73
C PRO A 206 -19.76 2.94 15.64
N SER A 207 -20.25 2.01 14.83
CA SER A 207 -21.26 2.34 13.83
C SER A 207 -22.56 2.82 14.49
N PRO A 208 -23.22 3.87 13.97
CA PRO A 208 -24.53 4.28 14.45
C PRO A 208 -25.63 3.25 14.16
N PHE A 209 -25.34 2.25 13.31
CA PHE A 209 -26.28 1.18 12.93
C PHE A 209 -26.06 -0.13 13.71
N GLY A 210 -25.26 -0.11 14.78
CA GLY A 210 -24.95 -1.29 15.60
C GLY A 210 -23.78 -2.10 15.03
N ASP A 211 -23.78 -3.41 15.25
CA ASP A 211 -22.71 -4.29 14.77
C ASP A 211 -22.66 -4.30 13.23
N PRO A 212 -21.52 -3.95 12.60
CA PRO A 212 -21.42 -3.88 11.15
C PRO A 212 -21.73 -5.20 10.43
N ILE A 213 -21.40 -6.34 11.03
CA ILE A 213 -21.68 -7.66 10.41
C ILE A 213 -23.18 -7.90 10.36
N THR A 214 -23.89 -7.59 11.45
CA THR A 214 -25.35 -7.66 11.54
C THR A 214 -25.99 -6.69 10.55
N TYR A 215 -25.49 -5.45 10.46
CA TYR A 215 -25.98 -4.46 9.49
C TYR A 215 -25.82 -4.94 8.04
N ILE A 216 -24.67 -5.52 7.68
CA ILE A 216 -24.46 -6.12 6.36
C ILE A 216 -25.50 -7.21 6.10
N LYS A 217 -25.66 -8.17 7.02
CA LYS A 217 -26.55 -9.32 6.85
C LYS A 217 -28.03 -8.94 6.78
N ASP A 218 -28.48 -8.05 7.65
CA ASP A 218 -29.91 -7.79 7.85
C ASP A 218 -30.43 -6.57 7.10
N VAL A 219 -29.55 -5.67 6.69
CA VAL A 219 -29.91 -4.46 5.93
C VAL A 219 -29.34 -4.52 4.53
N ILE A 220 -28.02 -4.61 4.37
CA ILE A 220 -27.40 -4.50 3.04
C ILE A 220 -27.85 -5.66 2.15
N LEU A 221 -27.65 -6.89 2.60
CA LEU A 221 -27.89 -8.10 1.80
C LEU A 221 -29.37 -8.51 1.67
N LYS A 222 -30.26 -7.95 2.51
CA LYS A 222 -31.71 -8.25 2.48
C LYS A 222 -32.56 -7.13 1.88
N LYS A 223 -32.12 -5.87 2.01
CA LYS A 223 -32.95 -4.70 1.68
C LYS A 223 -32.34 -3.81 0.60
N LYS A 224 -31.01 -3.77 0.46
CA LYS A 224 -30.33 -2.84 -0.46
C LYS A 224 -29.82 -3.53 -1.73
N MET A 225 -29.22 -4.69 -1.60
CA MET A 225 -28.73 -5.49 -2.74
C MET A 225 -28.91 -6.99 -2.47
N PRO A 226 -29.28 -7.79 -3.48
CA PRO A 226 -29.37 -9.25 -3.32
C PRO A 226 -28.00 -9.85 -3.00
N ALA A 227 -27.95 -10.77 -2.02
CA ALA A 227 -26.70 -11.40 -1.61
C ALA A 227 -26.01 -12.20 -2.73
N ASP A 228 -26.80 -12.78 -3.62
CA ASP A 228 -26.38 -13.52 -4.80
C ASP A 228 -25.92 -12.62 -5.96
N GLU A 229 -26.01 -11.30 -5.82
CA GLU A 229 -25.43 -10.31 -6.73
C GLU A 229 -24.17 -9.62 -6.15
N VAL A 230 -23.67 -10.05 -4.99
CA VAL A 230 -22.41 -9.57 -4.42
C VAL A 230 -21.23 -10.45 -4.86
N ALA A 231 -20.29 -9.84 -5.59
CA ALA A 231 -19.06 -10.45 -6.08
C ALA A 231 -17.99 -10.56 -4.97
N ALA A 232 -17.83 -9.51 -4.16
CA ALA A 232 -16.80 -9.46 -3.14
C ALA A 232 -17.14 -8.51 -1.99
N ILE A 233 -16.53 -8.78 -0.84
CA ILE A 233 -16.34 -7.81 0.25
C ILE A 233 -14.84 -7.53 0.31
N ILE A 234 -14.45 -6.27 0.11
CA ILE A 234 -13.04 -5.86 0.17
C ILE A 234 -12.78 -5.13 1.49
N VAL A 235 -11.72 -5.51 2.19
CA VAL A 235 -11.42 -5.00 3.52
C VAL A 235 -9.92 -5.00 3.80
N GLU A 236 -9.44 -3.94 4.47
CA GLU A 236 -8.12 -3.92 5.08
C GLU A 236 -8.19 -4.60 6.46
N PRO A 237 -7.34 -5.60 6.76
CA PRO A 237 -7.32 -6.23 8.09
C PRO A 237 -7.06 -5.25 9.23
N ILE A 238 -6.30 -4.19 8.95
CA ILE A 238 -6.13 -2.98 9.78
C ILE A 238 -6.19 -1.83 8.78
N GLN A 239 -7.12 -0.88 8.94
CA GLN A 239 -7.23 0.25 8.01
C GLN A 239 -6.04 1.19 8.16
N GLY A 240 -5.30 1.45 7.08
CA GLY A 240 -4.13 2.34 7.08
C GLY A 240 -4.54 3.82 7.11
N GLU A 241 -4.83 4.39 5.95
CA GLU A 241 -5.18 5.81 5.77
C GLU A 241 -6.40 6.26 6.56
N GLY A 242 -7.29 5.32 6.92
CA GLY A 242 -8.44 5.54 7.80
C GLY A 242 -8.07 5.88 9.24
N GLY A 243 -6.82 5.62 9.65
CA GLY A 243 -6.29 6.00 10.97
C GLY A 243 -5.70 4.84 11.78
N TYR A 244 -5.08 3.85 11.13
CA TYR A 244 -4.48 2.67 11.78
C TYR A 244 -5.48 1.93 12.69
N ILE A 245 -6.69 1.73 12.18
CA ILE A 245 -7.82 1.18 12.95
C ILE A 245 -7.74 -0.34 12.98
N VAL A 246 -7.52 -0.90 14.16
CA VAL A 246 -7.56 -2.34 14.42
C VAL A 246 -8.99 -2.76 14.72
N PRO A 247 -9.58 -3.71 13.98
CA PRO A 247 -10.93 -4.21 14.24
C PRO A 247 -10.96 -5.01 15.56
N PRO A 248 -12.15 -5.20 16.17
CA PRO A 248 -12.30 -5.84 17.47
C PRO A 248 -11.79 -7.29 17.54
#